data_AF-A0A848UIV6-F1
#
_entry.id   AF-A0A848UIV6-F1
#
_cell.length_a   1.000
_cell.length_b   1.000
_cell.length_c   1.000
_cell.angle_alpha   90.00
_cell.angle_beta   90.00
_cell.angle_gamma   90.00
#
_symmetry.space_group_name_H-M   'P 1'
#
loop_
_entity.id
_entity.type
_entity.pdbx_description
1 polymer ?
#
loop_
_entity_poly.entity_id
_entity_poly.type
_entity_poly.pdbx_seq_one_letter_code
_entity_poly.pdbx_strand_id
1 'polypeptide(L)' 'AHDGRILADIVAEWASTHGEPFVLVVDGPAGGTYVQGAGGDETNIGVVDFVRTLAERTPGSGVLRHTLPL' A
#
# COMPACT_ATOMS: atom_id res chain seq x y z
N ALA A 1 -4.50 -5.20 -18.50
CA ALA A 1 -5.31 -4.43 -17.53
C ALA A 1 -4.43 -3.31 -16.97
N HIS A 2 -4.90 -2.07 -16.98
CA HIS A 2 -4.12 -0.88 -16.57
C HIS A 2 -4.13 -0.68 -15.05
N ASP A 3 -5.22 -1.11 -14.40
CA ASP A 3 -5.52 -0.82 -12.99
C ASP A 3 -4.49 -1.43 -12.02
N GLY A 4 -3.98 -2.63 -12.30
CA GLY A 4 -2.93 -3.25 -11.48
C GLY A 4 -1.57 -2.53 -11.56
N ARG A 5 -1.31 -1.79 -12.65
CA ARG A 5 -0.07 -1.00 -12.79
C ARG A 5 -0.12 0.25 -11.93
N ILE A 6 -1.27 0.94 -11.88
CA ILE A 6 -1.49 2.07 -10.99
C ILE A 6 -1.30 1.64 -9.53
N LEU A 7 -1.86 0.48 -9.15
CA LEU A 7 -1.68 -0.07 -7.81
C LEU A 7 -0.20 -0.35 -7.49
N ALA A 8 0.55 -0.92 -8.44
CA ALA A 8 1.97 -1.19 -8.27
C ALA A 8 2.81 0.09 -8.09
N ASP A 9 2.53 1.13 -8.89
CA ASP A 9 3.22 2.41 -8.79
C ASP A 9 2.95 3.07 -7.42
N ILE A 10 1.70 3.01 -6.94
CA ILE A 10 1.33 3.52 -5.61
C ILE A 10 2.06 2.77 -4.49
N VAL A 11 2.10 1.43 -4.55
CA VAL A 11 2.81 0.61 -3.56
C VAL A 11 4.31 0.91 -3.57
N ALA A 12 4.90 1.10 -4.75
CA ALA A 12 6.31 1.44 -4.89
C ALA A 12 6.64 2.81 -4.28
N GLU A 13 5.83 3.83 -4.53
CA GLU A 13 6.00 5.16 -3.95
C GLU A 13 5.83 5.14 -2.42
N TRP A 14 4.82 4.42 -1.92
CA TRP A 14 4.62 4.25 -0.48
C TRP A 14 5.82 3.52 0.18
N ALA A 15 6.30 2.44 -0.44
CA ALA A 15 7.45 1.67 0.02
C ALA A 15 8.74 2.51 0.04
N SER A 16 8.97 3.30 -1.02
CA SER A 16 10.09 4.24 -1.09
C SER A 16 10.02 5.29 0.01
N THR A 17 8.82 5.79 0.32
CA THR A 17 8.59 6.81 1.34
C THR A 17 8.87 6.30 2.75
N HIS A 18 8.48 5.06 3.07
CA HIS A 18 8.58 4.51 4.44
C HIS A 18 9.84 3.66 4.66
N GLY A 19 10.38 3.02 3.63
CA GLY A 19 11.63 2.26 3.68
C GLY A 19 11.60 0.99 4.54
N GLU A 20 10.45 0.58 5.07
CA GLU A 20 10.29 -0.57 5.96
C GLU A 20 10.06 -1.88 5.18
N PRO A 21 10.67 -3.01 5.57
CA PRO A 21 10.44 -4.26 4.89
C PRO A 21 9.00 -4.76 5.09
N PHE A 22 8.35 -5.23 4.03
CA PHE A 22 6.99 -5.78 4.09
C PHE A 22 6.73 -6.83 3.00
N VAL A 23 5.72 -7.66 3.22
CA VAL A 23 5.05 -8.46 2.19
C VAL A 23 3.57 -8.06 2.17
N LEU A 24 3.11 -7.50 1.06
CA LEU A 24 1.74 -7.04 0.89
C LEU A 24 1.05 -7.88 -0.17
N VAL A 25 0.04 -8.64 0.23
CA VAL A 25 -0.86 -9.35 -0.69
C VAL A 25 -2.10 -8.49 -0.86
N VAL A 26 -2.37 -8.07 -2.09
CA VAL A 26 -3.59 -7.36 -2.43
C VAL A 26 -4.53 -8.28 -3.18
N ASP A 27 -5.68 -8.58 -2.58
CA ASP A 27 -6.69 -9.46 -3.18
C ASP A 27 -7.60 -8.69 -4.15
N GLY A 28 -7.89 -9.30 -5.31
CA GLY A 28 -8.88 -8.81 -6.27
C GLY A 28 -8.39 -8.78 -7.73
N PRO A 29 -9.24 -8.32 -8.67
CA PRO A 29 -8.96 -8.37 -10.11
C PRO A 29 -7.74 -7.55 -10.56
N ALA A 30 -7.39 -6.52 -9.79
CA ALA A 30 -6.24 -5.66 -10.00
C ALA A 30 -5.16 -5.85 -8.92
N GLY A 31 -5.32 -6.85 -8.07
CA GLY A 31 -4.43 -7.15 -6.95
C GLY A 31 -3.12 -7.80 -7.37
N GLY A 32 -2.28 -8.09 -6.39
CA GLY A 32 -0.96 -8.67 -6.59
C GLY A 32 -0.18 -8.79 -5.29
N THR A 33 0.97 -9.45 -5.34
CA THR A 33 1.89 -9.54 -4.21
C THR A 33 3.04 -8.56 -4.41
N TYR A 34 3.27 -7.70 -3.43
CA TYR A 34 4.31 -6.69 -3.40
C TYR A 34 5.24 -6.97 -2.24
N VAL A 35 6.55 -6.88 -2.47
CA VAL A 35 7.56 -7.18 -1.45
C VAL A 35 8.62 -6.10 -1.44
N GLN A 36 8.95 -5.59 -0.25
CA GLN A 36 10.12 -4.74 -0.04
C GLN A 36 10.99 -5.33 1.06
N GLY A 37 12.29 -5.42 0.81
CA GLY A 37 13.24 -5.95 1.80
C GLY A 37 13.00 -7.42 2.16
N ALA A 38 13.50 -7.83 3.32
CA ALA A 38 13.38 -9.19 3.84
C ALA A 38 13.02 -9.17 5.33
N GLY A 39 12.23 -10.15 5.78
CA GLY A 39 11.81 -10.28 7.17
C GLY A 39 10.72 -9.29 7.60
N GLY A 40 10.04 -8.65 6.64
CA GLY A 40 8.87 -7.81 6.90
C GLY A 40 7.62 -8.63 7.16
N ASP A 41 6.64 -8.00 7.82
CA ASP A 41 5.36 -8.63 8.11
C ASP A 41 4.53 -8.86 6.84
N GLU A 42 3.83 -9.99 6.80
CA GLU A 42 2.87 -10.29 5.74
C GLU A 42 1.50 -9.70 6.07
N THR A 43 1.01 -8.83 5.20
CA THR A 43 -0.30 -8.20 5.31
C THR A 43 -1.13 -8.55 4.08
N ASN A 44 -2.34 -9.08 4.30
CA ASN A 44 -3.32 -9.28 3.24
C ASN A 44 -4.47 -8.27 3.35
N ILE A 45 -4.81 -7.61 2.25
CA ILE A 45 -5.84 -6.58 2.18
C ILE A 45 -6.53 -6.58 0.80
N GLY A 46 -7.82 -6.26 0.73
CA GLY A 46 -8.50 -6.09 -0.55
C GLY A 46 -8.09 -4.77 -1.24
N VAL A 47 -8.11 -4.73 -2.58
CA VAL A 47 -7.78 -3.51 -3.38
C VAL A 47 -8.54 -2.27 -2.88
N VAL A 48 -9.83 -2.41 -2.55
CA VAL A 48 -10.67 -1.27 -2.10
C VAL A 48 -10.25 -0.76 -0.73
N ASP A 49 -9.92 -1.66 0.19
CA ASP A 49 -9.51 -1.31 1.56
C ASP A 49 -8.09 -0.74 1.58
N PHE A 50 -7.23 -1.20 0.67
CA PHE A 50 -5.91 -0.62 0.44
C PHE A 50 -6.01 0.85 0.00
N VAL A 51 -6.80 1.13 -1.06
CA VAL A 51 -6.99 2.49 -1.56
C VAL A 51 -7.65 3.40 -0.52
N ARG A 52 -8.57 2.87 0.30
CA ARG A 52 -9.18 3.64 1.40
C ARG A 52 -8.20 3.98 2.51
N THR A 53 -7.34 3.04 2.89
CA THR A 53 -6.27 3.25 3.88
C THR A 53 -5.31 4.34 3.43
N LEU A 54 -4.92 4.31 2.14
CA LEU A 54 -4.04 5.33 1.56
C LEU A 54 -4.69 6.70 1.37
N ALA A 55 -5.99 6.76 1.12
CA ALA A 55 -6.70 8.01 0.90
C ALA A 55 -7.06 8.76 2.19
N GLU A 56 -6.68 8.26 3.37
CA GLU A 56 -6.97 8.85 4.69
C GLU A 56 -8.45 9.22 4.93
N ARG A 57 -9.42 8.60 4.23
CA ARG A 57 -10.87 8.86 4.40
C ARG A 57 -11.50 8.06 5.54
N THR A 58 -10.68 7.64 6.48
CA THR A 58 -11.00 7.15 7.83
C THR A 58 -9.84 7.66 8.70
N PRO A 59 -10.07 8.22 9.90
CA PRO A 59 -8.98 8.79 10.69
C PRO A 59 -7.90 7.73 10.93
N GLY A 60 -6.74 7.91 10.30
CA GLY A 60 -5.59 7.04 10.46
C GLY A 60 -4.90 7.30 11.80
N SER A 61 -4.65 6.25 12.57
CA SER A 61 -3.82 6.32 13.76
C SER A 61 -2.36 6.00 13.44
N GLY A 62 -1.42 6.68 14.08
CA GLY A 62 0.01 6.39 13.94
C GLY A 62 0.66 7.12 12.76
N VAL A 63 1.34 6.37 11.88
CA VAL A 63 2.11 6.88 10.73
C VAL A 63 1.27 7.67 9.72
N LEU A 64 -0.04 7.41 9.67
CA LEU A 64 -1.02 8.11 8.83
C LEU A 64 -1.40 9.53 9.34
N ARG A 65 -0.53 10.16 10.13
CA ARG A 65 -0.75 11.50 10.70
C ARG A 65 -0.08 12.61 9.88
N HIS A 66 0.74 12.26 8.90
CA HIS A 66 1.46 13.22 8.08
C HIS A 66 1.07 13.06 6.61
N THR A 67 0.12 13.89 6.18
CA THR A 67 -0.25 14.07 4.78
C THR A 67 0.95 14.53 3.96
N LEU A 68 1.20 13.89 2.82
CA LEU A 68 2.19 14.33 1.85
C LEU A 68 1.81 15.72 1.28
N PRO A 69 2.77 16.65 1.13
CA PRO A 69 2.52 17.93 0.49
C PRO A 69 2.36 17.75 -1.03
N LEU A 70 1.41 18.50 -1.60
CA LEU A 70 1.17 18.62 -3.04
C LEU A 70 2.42 19.14 -3.79
#